data_AF-A0A841STG5-F1
#
_entry.id   AF-A0A841STG5-F1
#
_cell.length_a   1.000
_cell.length_b   1.000
_cell.length_c   1.000
_cell.angle_alpha   90.00
_cell.angle_beta   90.00
_cell.angle_gamma   90.00
#
_symmetry.space_group_name_H-M   'P 1'
#
loop_
_entity.id
_entity.type
_entity.pdbx_description
1 polymer ?
#
loop_
_entity_poly.entity_id
_entity_poly.type
_entity_poly.pdbx_seq_one_letter_code
_entity_poly.pdbx_strand_id
1 'polypeptide(L)' 'MLPADSHVHSEWSWDADDGAMAATCARAVELGLPALTFTDHADFTPGLWTTYRRLGSPWSPSRC' A
#
# COMPACT_ATOMS: atom_id res chain seq x y z
N MET A 1 17.84 -19.78 1.55
CA MET A 1 17.48 -18.35 1.63
C MET A 1 16.35 -18.13 0.65
N LEU A 2 15.25 -17.52 1.08
CA LEU A 2 14.16 -17.15 0.17
C LEU A 2 14.62 -16.00 -0.75
N PRO A 3 14.10 -15.87 -1.97
CA PRO A 3 14.36 -14.69 -2.80
C PRO A 3 13.74 -13.44 -2.16
N ALA A 4 14.19 -12.25 -2.58
CA ALA A 4 13.52 -11.00 -2.22
C ALA A 4 12.10 -10.95 -2.82
N ASP A 5 11.17 -10.31 -2.11
CA ASP A 5 9.81 -10.06 -2.62
C ASP A 5 9.73 -8.65 -3.23
N SER A 6 9.54 -8.56 -4.53
CA SER A 6 9.62 -7.29 -5.25
C SER A 6 8.28 -6.63 -5.54
N HIS A 7 7.16 -7.21 -5.09
CA HIS A 7 5.82 -6.67 -5.37
C HIS A 7 4.90 -6.90 -4.17
N VAL A 8 4.88 -5.94 -3.25
CA VAL A 8 4.07 -5.99 -2.02
C VAL A 8 3.19 -4.76 -1.93
N HIS A 9 1.94 -4.90 -1.52
CA HIS A 9 1.06 -3.75 -1.24
C HIS A 9 0.99 -3.50 0.27
N SER A 10 0.96 -2.24 0.66
CA SER A 10 0.81 -1.75 2.03
C SER A 10 -0.61 -1.24 2.27
N GLU A 11 -0.88 -0.74 3.48
CA GLU A 11 -2.12 -0.03 3.83
C GLU A 11 -2.42 1.21 2.97
N TRP A 12 -1.46 1.67 2.15
CA TRP A 12 -1.68 2.80 1.24
C TRP A 12 -2.20 2.38 -0.14
N SER A 13 -2.18 1.09 -0.47
CA SER A 13 -2.78 0.59 -1.71
C SER A 13 -4.29 0.47 -1.56
N TRP A 14 -5.05 0.91 -2.57
CA TRP A 14 -6.52 0.91 -2.53
C TRP A 14 -7.15 -0.50 -2.48
N ASP A 15 -6.39 -1.56 -2.77
CA ASP A 15 -6.82 -2.95 -2.71
C ASP A 15 -6.28 -3.72 -1.50
N ALA A 16 -5.60 -3.03 -0.57
CA ALA A 16 -4.96 -3.62 0.60
C ALA A 16 -5.31 -2.84 1.87
N ASP A 17 -6.59 -2.61 2.11
CA ASP A 17 -7.09 -1.87 3.29
C ASP A 17 -6.63 -2.49 4.63
N ASP A 18 -6.42 -3.80 4.69
CA ASP A 18 -5.90 -4.53 5.86
C ASP A 18 -4.36 -4.66 5.85
N GLY A 19 -3.68 -3.93 4.96
CA GLY A 19 -2.22 -3.86 4.90
C GLY A 19 -1.62 -3.34 6.21
N ALA A 20 -0.37 -3.72 6.49
CA ALA A 20 0.34 -3.24 7.66
C ALA A 20 1.87 -3.27 7.41
N MET A 21 2.42 -2.17 6.89
CA MET A 21 3.81 -2.07 6.45
C MET A 21 4.79 -2.60 7.50
N ALA A 22 4.63 -2.13 8.75
CA ALA A 22 5.52 -2.51 9.85
C ALA A 22 5.42 -4.00 10.21
N ALA A 23 4.20 -4.56 10.25
CA ALA A 23 3.98 -5.97 10.54
C ALA A 23 4.49 -6.87 9.41
N THR A 24 4.31 -6.45 8.15
CA THR A 24 4.87 -7.12 6.98
C THR A 24 6.40 -7.14 7.01
N CYS A 25 7.05 -6.02 7.35
CA CYS A 25 8.50 -5.97 7.53
C CYS A 25 8.98 -6.91 8.66
N ALA A 26 8.30 -6.93 9.81
CA ALA A 26 8.62 -7.86 10.90
C ALA A 26 8.51 -9.32 10.44
N ARG A 27 7.43 -9.65 9.74
CA ARG A 27 7.20 -10.99 9.18
C ARG A 27 8.26 -11.40 8.15
N ALA A 28 8.72 -10.46 7.33
CA ALA A 28 9.76 -10.74 6.34
C ALA A 28 11.10 -11.14 6.99
N VAL A 29 11.45 -10.51 8.12
CA VAL A 29 12.62 -10.89 8.92
C VAL A 29 12.44 -12.30 9.49
N GLU A 30 11.27 -12.64 10.05
CA GLU A 30 10.98 -13.98 10.57
C GLU A 30 11.10 -15.07 9.50
N LEU A 31 10.68 -14.76 8.27
CA LEU A 31 10.75 -15.68 7.12
C LEU A 31 12.17 -15.77 6.51
N GLY A 32 13.08 -14.87 6.89
CA GLY A 32 14.42 -14.79 6.32
C GLY A 32 14.42 -14.28 4.87
N LEU A 33 13.47 -13.41 4.51
CA LEU A 33 13.51 -12.68 3.24
C LEU A 33 14.66 -11.67 3.29
N PRO A 34 15.52 -11.62 2.25
CA PRO A 34 16.66 -10.72 2.23
C PRO A 34 16.28 -9.25 2.01
N ALA A 35 15.12 -9.00 1.39
CA ALA A 35 14.53 -7.69 1.16
C ALA A 35 13.06 -7.83 0.75
N LEU A 36 12.31 -6.73 0.85
CA LEU A 36 11.02 -6.56 0.21
C LEU A 36 10.87 -5.15 -0.37
N THR A 37 10.03 -5.00 -1.40
CA THR A 37 9.70 -3.72 -2.03
C THR A 37 8.20 -3.52 -2.03
N PHE A 38 7.73 -2.42 -1.43
CA PHE A 38 6.34 -2.00 -1.57
C PHE A 38 6.12 -1.30 -2.92
N THR A 39 5.05 -1.69 -3.60
CA THR A 39 4.67 -1.23 -4.94
C THR A 39 3.17 -0.94 -4.94
N ASP A 40 2.76 0.01 -4.11
CA ASP A 40 1.35 0.41 -3.98
C ASP A 40 0.78 0.95 -5.28
N HIS A 41 -0.53 0.80 -5.45
CA HIS A 41 -1.22 1.34 -6.61
C HIS A 41 -1.12 2.87 -6.70
N ALA A 42 -0.79 3.36 -7.90
CA ALA A 42 -0.76 4.77 -8.25
C ALA A 42 -1.60 5.00 -9.52
N ASP A 43 -2.87 4.61 -9.47
CA ASP A 43 -3.75 4.66 -10.63
C ASP A 43 -4.24 6.08 -10.91
N PHE A 44 -3.94 6.56 -12.12
CA PHE A 44 -4.46 7.83 -12.62
C PHE A 44 -5.65 7.58 -13.55
N THR A 45 -6.74 7.01 -13.02
CA THR A 45 -7.97 6.84 -13.82
C THR A 45 -8.70 8.18 -13.96
N PRO A 46 -8.87 8.71 -15.18
CA PRO A 46 -9.64 9.93 -15.39
C PRO A 46 -11.09 9.74 -14.94
N GLY A 47 -11.54 10.56 -13.98
CA GLY A 47 -12.93 10.57 -13.48
C GLY A 47 -13.12 10.15 -12.01
N LEU A 48 -12.18 9.42 -11.40
CA LEU A 48 -12.26 9.07 -9.97
C LEU A 48 -12.03 10.29 -9.06
N TRP A 49 -11.18 11.25 -9.48
CA TRP A 49 -10.95 12.51 -8.76
C TRP A 49 -12.25 13.34 -8.63
N THR A 50 -13.08 13.35 -9.68
CA THR A 50 -14.33 14.14 -9.72
C THR A 50 -15.39 13.54 -8.79
N THR A 51 -15.40 12.22 -8.67
CA THR A 51 -16.35 11.45 -7.85
C THR A 51 -16.00 11.56 -6.37
N TYR A 52 -14.72 11.43 -6.01
CA TYR A 52 -14.20 11.57 -4.63
C TYR A 52 -14.46 12.96 -4.02
N ARG A 53 -14.29 14.04 -4.79
CA ARG A 53 -14.61 15.42 -4.35
C ARG A 53 -16.10 15.64 -4.08
N ARG A 54 -16.98 14.85 -4.71
CA ARG A 54 -18.44 15.03 -4.63
C ARG A 54 -19.09 14.19 -3.53
N LEU A 55 -18.50 13.05 -3.16
CA LEU A 55 -19.03 12.14 -2.14
C LEU A 55 -18.50 12.39 -0.73
N GLY A 56 -17.53 13.31 -0.56
CA GLY A 56 -16.84 13.47 0.71
C GLY A 56 -15.84 12.34 0.88
N SER A 57 -14.57 12.70 0.72
CA SER A 57 -13.47 11.77 0.87
C SER A 57 -13.38 11.15 2.28
N PRO A 58 -13.11 9.84 2.43
CA PRO A 58 -12.59 9.27 3.67
C PRO A 58 -11.09 9.57 3.91
N TRP A 59 -10.34 9.90 2.86
CA TRP A 59 -8.93 10.29 2.90
C TRP A 59 -8.76 11.80 3.17
N SER A 60 -8.53 12.13 4.45
CA SER A 60 -8.09 13.47 4.83
C SER A 60 -6.63 13.68 4.41
N PRO A 61 -6.29 14.74 3.65
CA PRO A 61 -4.89 15.11 3.36
C PRO A 61 -4.14 15.68 4.58
N SER A 62 -4.74 15.70 5.77
CA SER A 62 -4.13 16.26 6.98
C SER A 62 -2.98 15.41 7.58
N ARG A 63 -2.44 14.45 6.82
CA ARG A 63 -1.24 13.66 7.15
C ARG A 63 -0.37 13.48 5.89
N CYS A 64 -0.01 14.59 5.27
CA CYS A 64 1.31 14.67 4.64
C CYS A 64 2.35 14.97 5.71
#